data_AF-A0A359GVT0-F1
#
_entry.id   AF-A0A359GVT0-F1
#
_cell.length_a   1.000
_cell.length_b   1.000
_cell.length_c   1.000
_cell.angle_alpha   90.00
_cell.angle_beta   90.00
_cell.angle_gamma   90.00
#
_symmetry.space_group_name_H-M   'P 1'
#
loop_
_entity.id
_entity.type
_entity.pdbx_description
1 polymer ?
#
loop_
_entity_poly.entity_id
_entity_poly.type
_entity_poly.pdbx_seq_one_letter_code
_entity_poly.pdbx_strand_id
1 'polypeptide(L)'
;MDLGISEELKDIREKIRAFVYEKVTPVEQEYMKEIGVDDRWSHTPRQDEILNNLKEEARKLGFWNFFLPESQGGAGISNLEYAHLAEIMGRSRLASEAMNCSAPDTGNMEVLERYGSEGQKKEWL
;
A
#
# COMPACT_ATOMS: atom_id res chain seq x y z
N MET A 1 9.41 -19.53 -20.09
CA MET A 1 8.48 -18.47 -19.67
C MET A 1 9.34 -17.35 -19.13
N ASP A 2 9.20 -16.14 -19.68
CA ASP A 2 9.89 -14.96 -19.16
C ASP A 2 9.02 -14.32 -18.07
N LEU A 3 9.58 -14.20 -16.87
CA LEU A 3 8.93 -13.63 -15.68
C LEU A 3 9.64 -12.35 -15.23
N GLY A 4 10.48 -11.78 -16.09
CA GLY A 4 11.15 -10.51 -15.88
C GLY A 4 10.19 -9.33 -15.84
N ILE A 5 10.70 -8.21 -15.32
CA ILE A 5 9.99 -6.93 -15.24
C ILE A 5 10.73 -5.88 -16.08
N SER A 6 10.02 -4.83 -16.47
CA SER A 6 10.59 -3.67 -17.16
C SER A 6 11.75 -3.04 -16.37
N GLU A 7 12.68 -2.39 -17.06
CA GLU A 7 13.82 -1.72 -16.41
C GLU A 7 13.35 -0.61 -15.46
N GLU A 8 12.31 0.12 -15.87
CA GLU A 8 11.65 1.15 -15.07
C GLU A 8 11.11 0.60 -13.75
N LEU A 9 10.49 -0.60 -13.78
CA LEU A 9 9.99 -1.22 -12.56
C LEU A 9 11.12 -1.75 -11.67
N LYS A 10 12.28 -2.14 -12.20
CA LYS A 10 13.41 -2.55 -11.35
C LYS A 10 13.82 -1.42 -10.43
N ASP A 11 13.89 -0.19 -10.94
CA ASP A 11 14.21 0.98 -10.13
C ASP A 11 13.14 1.26 -9.08
N ILE A 12 11.85 1.20 -9.46
CA ILE A 12 10.73 1.38 -8.52
C ILE A 12 10.78 0.32 -7.43
N ARG A 13 11.02 -0.94 -7.80
CA ARG A 13 11.13 -2.08 -6.90
C ARG A 13 12.24 -1.90 -5.87
N GLU A 14 13.42 -1.42 -6.29
CA GLU A 14 14.52 -1.14 -5.36
C GLU A 14 14.21 0.03 -4.43
N LYS A 15 13.54 1.09 -4.91
CA LYS A 15 13.12 2.18 -4.03
C LYS A 15 12.05 1.77 -3.03
N ILE A 16 11.09 0.92 -3.42
CA ILE A 16 10.12 0.33 -2.49
C ILE A 16 10.84 -0.56 -1.48
N ARG A 17 11.82 -1.37 -1.90
CA ARG A 17 12.64 -2.17 -0.98
C ARG A 17 13.34 -1.32 0.06
N ALA A 18 13.97 -0.23 -0.38
CA ALA A 18 14.63 0.72 0.52
C ALA A 18 13.62 1.36 1.49
N PHE A 19 12.47 1.81 0.99
CA PHE A 19 11.41 2.38 1.83
C PHE A 19 10.92 1.39 2.90
N VAL A 20 10.63 0.14 2.52
CA VAL A 20 10.21 -0.89 3.47
C VAL A 20 11.28 -1.12 4.53
N TYR A 21 12.55 -1.26 4.14
CA TYR A 21 13.64 -1.56 5.07
C TYR A 21 14.02 -0.38 5.97
N GLU A 22 14.10 0.83 5.42
CA GLU A 22 14.64 2.01 6.10
C GLU A 22 13.56 2.79 6.85
N LYS A 23 12.30 2.71 6.42
CA LYS A 23 11.19 3.50 6.99
C LYS A 23 10.17 2.65 7.72
N VAL A 24 9.74 1.53 7.12
CA VAL A 24 8.64 0.72 7.67
C VAL A 24 9.14 -0.26 8.74
N THR A 25 10.17 -1.06 8.44
CA THR A 25 10.69 -2.08 9.36
C THR A 25 11.09 -1.53 10.75
N PRO A 26 11.73 -0.35 10.88
CA PRO A 26 12.16 0.16 12.19
C PRO A 26 11.01 0.45 13.15
N VAL A 27 9.84 0.85 12.63
CA VAL A 27 8.67 1.24 13.45
C VAL A 27 7.65 0.11 13.61
N GLU A 28 7.82 -1.01 12.89
CA GLU A 28 6.86 -2.12 12.90
C GLU A 28 6.70 -2.73 14.30
N GLN A 29 7.81 -2.99 15.01
CA GLN A 29 7.74 -3.58 16.35
C GLN A 29 7.08 -2.66 17.36
N GLU A 30 7.24 -1.35 17.20
CA GLU A 30 6.57 -0.35 18.04
C GLU A 30 5.07 -0.36 17.78
N TYR A 31 4.66 -0.27 16.51
CA TYR A 31 3.25 -0.34 16.13
C TYR A 31 2.57 -1.63 16.61
N MET A 32 3.26 -2.78 16.53
CA MET A 32 2.70 -4.07 16.95
C MET A 32 2.46 -4.17 18.46
N LYS A 33 3.24 -3.45 19.29
CA LYS A 33 3.06 -3.46 20.74
C LYS A 33 1.80 -2.71 21.18
N GLU A 34 1.35 -1.76 20.37
CA GLU A 34 0.13 -0.99 20.61
C GLU A 34 -1.15 -1.77 20.28
N ILE A 35 -1.04 -2.90 19.56
CA ILE A 35 -2.22 -3.72 19.22
C ILE A 35 -2.87 -4.26 20.48
N GLY A 36 -4.13 -3.88 20.71
CA GLY A 36 -4.91 -4.32 21.86
C GLY A 36 -4.61 -3.55 23.15
N VAL A 37 -3.82 -2.47 23.07
CA VAL A 37 -3.84 -1.43 24.08
C VAL A 37 -5.20 -0.74 23.98
N ASP A 38 -5.92 -0.69 25.09
CA ASP A 38 -7.30 -0.21 25.19
C ASP A 38 -8.31 -1.02 24.34
N ASP A 39 -8.59 -0.59 23.11
CA ASP A 39 -9.51 -1.24 22.19
C ASP A 39 -8.76 -1.96 21.07
N ARG A 40 -8.98 -3.27 20.96
CA ARG A 40 -8.37 -4.11 19.93
C ARG A 40 -8.81 -3.74 18.51
N TRP A 41 -9.96 -3.10 18.34
CA TRP A 41 -10.55 -2.79 17.03
C TRP A 41 -10.26 -1.37 16.56
N SER A 42 -9.59 -0.56 17.37
CA SER A 42 -9.24 0.82 17.06
C SER A 42 -7.72 1.00 17.12
N HIS A 43 -7.21 1.98 16.39
CA HIS A 43 -5.81 2.36 16.53
C HIS A 43 -5.61 3.19 17.80
N THR A 44 -4.46 2.99 18.45
CA THR A 44 -3.98 3.97 19.44
C THR A 44 -3.48 5.23 18.75
N PRO A 45 -3.38 6.37 19.46
CA PRO A 45 -2.78 7.59 18.90
C PRO A 45 -1.37 7.37 18.33
N ARG A 46 -0.62 6.43 18.91
CA ARG A 46 0.73 6.09 18.43
C ARG A 46 0.70 5.28 17.14
N GLN A 47 -0.24 4.35 17.00
CA GLN A 47 -0.45 3.62 15.74
C GLN A 47 -0.83 4.57 14.61
N ASP A 48 -1.73 5.51 14.87
CA ASP A 48 -2.13 6.52 13.89
C ASP A 48 -0.98 7.45 13.52
N GLU A 49 -0.17 7.90 14.49
CA GLU A 49 1.01 8.71 14.22
C GLU A 49 2.01 7.99 13.30
N ILE A 50 2.37 6.74 13.64
CA ILE A 50 3.29 5.93 12.84
C ILE A 50 2.73 5.74 11.43
N LEU A 51 1.47 5.32 11.31
CA LEU A 51 0.90 4.98 10.03
C LEU A 51 0.70 6.21 9.14
N ASN A 52 0.25 7.33 9.69
CA ASN A 52 0.08 8.57 8.93
C ASN A 52 1.42 9.11 8.42
N ASN A 53 2.47 9.08 9.25
CA ASN A 53 3.81 9.48 8.81
C ASN A 53 4.32 8.61 7.65
N LEU A 54 4.12 7.29 7.73
CA LEU A 54 4.49 6.37 6.65
C LEU A 54 3.68 6.63 5.37
N LYS A 55 2.36 6.86 5.48
CA LYS A 55 1.49 7.20 4.34
C LYS A 55 1.90 8.52 3.69
N GLU A 56 2.27 9.53 4.47
CA GLU A 56 2.77 10.80 3.94
C GLU A 56 4.10 10.64 3.19
N GLU A 57 5.06 9.90 3.73
CA GLU A 57 6.32 9.60 3.05
C GLU A 57 6.07 8.81 1.75
N ALA A 58 5.23 7.78 1.80
CA ALA A 58 4.87 6.97 0.64
C ALA A 58 4.26 7.83 -0.47
N ARG A 59 3.31 8.72 -0.15
CA ARG A 59 2.73 9.67 -1.12
C ARG A 59 3.78 10.59 -1.74
N LYS A 60 4.72 11.13 -0.95
CA LYS A 60 5.81 11.99 -1.46
C LYS A 60 6.73 11.26 -2.43
N LEU A 61 6.92 9.96 -2.24
CA LEU A 61 7.71 9.10 -3.12
C LEU A 61 6.93 8.56 -4.33
N GLY A 62 5.63 8.84 -4.41
CA GLY A 62 4.74 8.29 -5.44
C GLY A 62 4.37 6.83 -5.22
N PHE A 63 4.53 6.30 -4.00
CA PHE A 63 4.24 4.92 -3.64
C PHE A 63 2.80 4.75 -3.17
N TRP A 64 1.85 4.82 -4.12
CA TRP A 64 0.43 4.85 -3.79
C TRP A 64 -0.41 4.15 -4.86
N ASN A 65 -1.40 3.34 -4.44
CA ASN A 65 -2.41 2.72 -5.32
C ASN A 65 -1.84 1.86 -6.48
N PHE A 66 -0.73 1.16 -6.27
CA PHE A 66 -0.09 0.33 -7.32
C PHE A 66 -0.95 -0.82 -7.84
N PHE A 67 -1.98 -1.22 -7.10
CA PHE A 67 -2.90 -2.30 -7.46
C PHE A 67 -3.94 -1.88 -8.52
N LEU A 68 -4.12 -0.58 -8.76
CA LEU A 68 -5.08 -0.08 -9.74
C LEU A 68 -4.44 0.03 -11.15
N PRO A 69 -5.14 -0.39 -12.22
CA PRO A 69 -4.71 -0.14 -13.60
C PRO A 69 -4.73 1.36 -13.98
N GLU A 70 -3.97 1.75 -15.02
CA GLU A 70 -3.84 3.14 -15.49
C GLU A 70 -5.20 3.75 -15.90
N SER A 71 -6.05 2.93 -16.53
CA SER A 71 -7.39 3.34 -16.96
C SER A 71 -8.34 3.70 -15.81
N GLN A 72 -7.90 3.49 -14.56
CA GLN A 72 -8.68 3.58 -13.33
C GLN A 72 -7.96 4.44 -12.27
N GLY A 73 -7.04 5.32 -12.69
CA GLY A 73 -6.31 6.23 -11.79
C GLY A 73 -5.17 5.59 -10.99
N GLY A 74 -4.76 4.37 -11.36
CA GLY A 74 -3.64 3.67 -10.73
C GLY A 74 -2.34 3.72 -11.53
N ALA A 75 -1.33 2.97 -11.08
CA ALA A 75 0.04 3.07 -11.57
C ALA A 75 0.29 2.47 -12.97
N GLY A 76 -0.70 1.80 -13.58
CA GLY A 76 -0.59 1.29 -14.94
C GLY A 76 0.30 0.07 -15.14
N ILE A 77 0.70 -0.58 -14.04
CA ILE A 77 1.57 -1.76 -14.08
C ILE A 77 0.77 -3.05 -14.28
N SER A 78 1.39 -4.04 -14.90
CA SER A 78 0.77 -5.36 -15.07
C SER A 78 0.68 -6.14 -13.76
N ASN A 79 -0.18 -7.16 -13.69
CA ASN A 79 -0.27 -8.05 -12.52
C ASN A 79 1.07 -8.73 -12.19
N LEU A 80 1.86 -9.08 -13.20
CA LEU A 80 3.20 -9.66 -13.00
C LEU A 80 4.12 -8.66 -12.30
N GLU A 81 4.12 -7.42 -12.77
CA GLU A 81 4.90 -6.33 -12.20
C GLU A 81 4.46 -6.00 -10.77
N TYR A 82 3.14 -5.91 -10.54
CA TYR A 82 2.60 -5.70 -9.20
C TYR A 82 2.97 -6.85 -8.24
N ALA A 83 3.04 -8.10 -8.72
CA ALA A 83 3.46 -9.23 -7.88
C ALA A 83 4.88 -9.05 -7.31
N HIS A 84 5.82 -8.50 -8.10
CA HIS A 84 7.17 -8.20 -7.61
C HIS A 84 7.18 -7.10 -6.55
N LEU A 85 6.29 -6.10 -6.65
CA LEU A 85 6.16 -5.07 -5.64
C LEU A 85 5.49 -5.62 -4.38
N ALA A 86 4.40 -6.38 -4.54
CA ALA A 86 3.64 -7.01 -3.47
C ALA A 86 4.48 -8.00 -2.65
N GLU A 87 5.43 -8.71 -3.27
CA GLU A 87 6.38 -9.56 -2.55
C GLU A 87 7.19 -8.76 -1.52
N ILE A 88 7.64 -7.56 -1.89
CA ILE A 88 8.44 -6.71 -1.00
C ILE A 88 7.56 -6.12 0.09
N MET A 89 6.36 -5.64 -0.27
CA MET A 89 5.39 -5.14 0.71
C MET A 89 5.04 -6.22 1.74
N GLY A 90 4.89 -7.47 1.31
CA GLY A 90 4.58 -8.62 2.17
C GLY A 90 5.67 -8.95 3.20
N ARG A 91 6.86 -8.34 3.13
CA ARG A 91 7.92 -8.50 4.14
C ARG A 91 7.66 -7.74 5.43
N SER A 92 6.65 -6.86 5.44
CA SER A 92 6.21 -6.12 6.61
C SER A 92 4.69 -6.21 6.75
N ARG A 93 4.22 -6.23 7.98
CA ARG A 93 2.78 -6.14 8.29
C ARG A 93 2.20 -4.75 8.05
N LEU A 94 3.04 -3.74 7.89
CA LEU A 94 2.62 -2.34 7.71
C LEU A 94 2.83 -1.81 6.29
N ALA A 95 3.74 -2.40 5.51
CA ALA A 95 4.15 -1.80 4.23
C ALA A 95 2.99 -1.65 3.25
N SER A 96 2.14 -2.67 3.09
CA SER A 96 0.97 -2.57 2.21
C SER A 96 0.01 -1.48 2.67
N GLU A 97 -0.24 -1.36 3.97
CA GLU A 97 -1.12 -0.33 4.53
C GLU A 97 -0.52 1.08 4.36
N ALA A 98 0.79 1.23 4.56
CA ALA A 98 1.51 2.49 4.35
C ALA A 98 1.44 2.98 2.88
N MET A 99 1.36 2.07 1.92
CA MET A 99 1.29 2.38 0.48
C MET A 99 -0.14 2.29 -0.10
N ASN A 100 -1.17 2.20 0.75
CA ASN A 100 -2.58 2.08 0.37
C ASN A 100 -2.88 0.86 -0.54
N CYS A 101 -2.21 -0.24 -0.27
CA CYS A 101 -2.27 -1.50 -1.00
C CYS A 101 -2.70 -2.68 -0.10
N SER A 102 -3.31 -2.41 1.05
CA SER A 102 -3.77 -3.40 2.02
C SER A 102 -5.19 -3.89 1.74
N ALA A 103 -5.43 -5.16 2.05
CA ALA A 103 -6.77 -5.70 2.17
C ALA A 103 -7.40 -5.23 3.51
N PRO A 104 -8.73 -5.06 3.59
CA PRO A 104 -9.74 -5.39 2.57
C PRO A 104 -9.96 -4.29 1.52
N ASP A 105 -9.36 -3.12 1.69
CA ASP A 105 -9.75 -1.92 0.96
C ASP A 105 -9.40 -1.95 -0.52
N THR A 106 -8.30 -2.61 -0.92
CA THR A 106 -7.99 -2.82 -2.35
C THR A 106 -9.12 -3.49 -3.12
N GLY A 107 -9.72 -4.54 -2.54
CA GLY A 107 -10.86 -5.22 -3.16
C GLY A 107 -12.12 -4.36 -3.18
N ASN A 108 -12.39 -3.62 -2.10
CA ASN A 108 -13.54 -2.71 -2.03
C ASN A 108 -13.42 -1.57 -3.06
N MET A 109 -12.22 -0.97 -3.16
CA MET A 109 -11.91 0.06 -4.15
C MET A 109 -12.08 -0.48 -5.57
N GLU A 110 -11.61 -1.70 -5.86
CA GLU A 110 -11.79 -2.33 -7.16
C GLU A 110 -13.27 -2.62 -7.50
N VAL A 111 -14.08 -3.00 -6.51
CA VAL A 111 -15.53 -3.19 -6.69
C VAL A 111 -16.24 -1.88 -7.01
N LEU A 112 -15.98 -0.83 -6.24
CA LEU A 112 -16.55 0.50 -6.49
C LEU A 112 -16.11 1.06 -7.83
N GLU A 113 -14.85 0.84 -8.21
CA GLU A 113 -14.34 1.33 -9.48
C GLU A 113 -14.96 0.61 -10.68
N ARG A 114 -15.12 -0.72 -10.60
CA ARG A 114 -15.69 -1.50 -11.71
C ARG A 114 -17.20 -1.38 -11.83
N TYR A 115 -17.91 -1.23 -10.72
CA TYR A 115 -19.37 -1.42 -10.68
C TYR A 115 -20.13 -0.27 -9.99
N GLY A 116 -19.43 0.64 -9.32
CA GLY A 116 -20.05 1.79 -8.67
C GLY A 116 -20.56 2.81 -9.69
N SER A 117 -21.76 3.35 -9.43
CA SER A 117 -22.27 4.52 -10.13
C SER A 117 -21.39 5.75 -9.86
N GLU A 118 -21.46 6.77 -10.72
CA GLU A 118 -20.73 8.03 -10.52
C GLU A 118 -20.98 8.67 -9.14
N GLY A 119 -22.21 8.55 -8.63
CA GLY A 119 -22.55 9.03 -7.29
C GLY A 119 -21.83 8.26 -6.18
N GLN A 120 -21.77 6.92 -6.30
CA GLN A 120 -21.07 6.08 -5.33
C GLN A 120 -19.56 6.27 -5.40
N LYS A 121 -19.00 6.37 -6.61
CA LYS A 121 -17.57 6.67 -6.78
C LYS A 121 -17.21 8.00 -6.13
N LYS A 122 -17.98 9.06 -6.41
CA LYS A 122 -17.73 10.39 -5.82
C LYS A 122 -17.79 10.41 -4.29
N GLU A 123 -18.65 9.58 -3.69
CA GLU A 123 -18.83 9.55 -2.24
C GLU A 123 -17.82 8.65 -1.52
N TRP A 124 -17.38 7.55 -2.16
CA TRP A 124 -16.67 6.46 -1.48
C TRP A 124 -15.31 6.06 -2.09
N LEU A 125 -14.97 6.53 -3.29
CA LEU A 125 -13.73 6.22 -4.02
C LEU A 125 -12.88 7.47 -4.23
#